data_AF-A0A660PQY4-F1
#
_entry.id   AF-A0A660PQY4-F1
#
_cell.length_a   1.000
_cell.length_b   1.000
_cell.length_c   1.000
_cell.angle_alpha   90.00
_cell.angle_beta   90.00
_cell.angle_gamma   90.00
#
_symmetry.space_group_name_H-M   'P 1'
#
loop_
_entity.id
_entity.type
_entity.pdbx_description
1 polymer ?
#
loop_
_entity_poly.entity_id
_entity_poly.type
_entity_poly.pdbx_seq_one_letter_code
_entity_poly.pdbx_strand_id
1 'polypeptide(L)'
;IELEGSDVRVEGIVQVLKVDEAYLDNWEKETTSEEETIVEEGAVTEKEVLCAADKSAKGSEKDVEEEHAEEGHAEDVDDHHSGALDQIQSLRQTLAESGDDHLAFYSLECQSFEVLE
;
A
#
# COMPACT_ATOMS: atom_id res chain seq x y z
N ILE A 1 27.42 15.61 22.63
CA ILE A 1 26.96 14.85 23.81
C ILE A 1 26.63 13.47 23.28
N GLU A 2 27.39 12.46 23.68
CA GLU A 2 27.01 11.07 23.42
C GLU A 2 25.97 10.72 24.49
N LEU A 3 24.75 10.39 24.05
CA LEU A 3 23.62 10.08 24.93
C LEU A 3 23.43 8.57 25.14
N GLU A 4 24.27 7.76 24.52
CA GLU A 4 24.21 6.31 24.60
C GLU A 4 24.42 5.86 26.06
N GLY A 5 23.49 5.04 26.57
CA GLY A 5 23.52 4.54 27.95
C GLY A 5 23.08 5.54 29.02
N SER A 6 22.63 6.75 28.65
CA SER A 6 22.10 7.74 29.60
C SER A 6 20.58 7.68 29.67
N ASP A 7 20.02 7.86 30.87
CA ASP A 7 18.58 8.10 31.04
C ASP A 7 18.28 9.56 30.68
N VAL A 8 17.34 9.77 29.76
CA VAL A 8 16.95 11.12 29.31
C VAL A 8 15.46 11.33 29.45
N ARG A 9 15.07 12.53 29.87
CA ARG A 9 13.69 13.02 29.77
C ARG A 9 13.57 13.82 28.48
N VAL A 10 12.58 13.49 27.66
CA VAL A 10 12.27 14.21 26.42
C VAL A 10 10.95 14.94 26.57
N GLU A 11 10.93 16.22 26.23
CA GLU A 11 9.70 17.02 26.12
C GLU A 11 9.46 17.36 24.66
N GLY A 12 8.24 17.12 24.19
CA GLY A 12 7.90 17.24 22.80
C GLY A 12 6.41 17.26 22.54
N ILE A 13 6.03 17.48 21.29
CA ILE A 13 4.64 17.38 20.84
C ILE A 13 4.40 15.96 20.37
N VAL A 14 3.36 15.33 20.93
CA VAL A 14 2.87 14.06 20.41
C VAL A 14 1.93 14.34 19.26
N GLN A 15 2.26 13.82 18.09
CA GLN A 15 1.37 13.76 16.94
C GLN A 15 0.73 12.39 16.84
N VAL A 16 -0.56 12.36 16.48
CA VAL A 16 -1.33 11.12 16.31
C VAL A 16 -1.84 11.07 14.88
N LEU A 17 -1.39 10.08 14.13
CA LEU A 17 -1.98 9.72 12.85
C LEU A 17 -3.06 8.67 13.10
N LYS A 18 -4.29 8.98 12.69
CA LYS A 18 -5.42 8.05 12.75
C LYS A 18 -5.68 7.52 11.35
N VAL A 19 -5.70 6.20 11.22
CA VAL A 19 -6.01 5.49 9.98
C VAL A 19 -7.31 4.75 10.19
N ASP A 20 -8.38 5.25 9.58
CA ASP A 20 -9.70 4.63 9.53
C ASP A 20 -10.03 4.18 8.10
N GLU A 21 -11.18 3.54 7.91
CA GLU A 21 -11.61 3.07 6.59
C GLU A 21 -11.70 4.22 5.56
N ALA A 22 -12.22 5.38 5.99
CA ALA A 22 -12.38 6.54 5.10
C ALA A 22 -11.03 7.12 4.66
N TYR A 23 -10.02 7.10 5.55
CA TYR A 23 -8.65 7.45 5.23
C TYR A 23 -8.07 6.51 4.17
N LEU A 24 -8.24 5.20 4.33
CA LEU A 24 -7.74 4.19 3.40
C LEU A 24 -8.43 4.30 2.03
N ASP A 25 -9.74 4.52 2.00
CA ASP A 25 -10.48 4.75 0.76
C ASP A 25 -10.03 6.00 0.01
N ASN A 26 -9.76 7.09 0.73
CA ASN A 26 -9.26 8.31 0.11
C ASN A 26 -7.85 8.10 -0.44
N TRP A 27 -6.98 7.44 0.33
CA TRP A 27 -5.61 7.18 -0.09
C TRP A 27 -5.52 6.22 -1.27
N GLU A 28 -6.35 5.16 -1.30
CA GLU A 28 -6.49 4.26 -2.45
C GLU A 28 -6.91 5.03 -3.70
N LYS A 29 -7.91 5.91 -3.57
CA LYS A 29 -8.38 6.76 -4.67
C LYS A 29 -7.30 7.72 -5.19
N GLU A 30 -6.54 8.34 -4.29
CA GLU A 30 -5.40 9.20 -4.66
C GLU A 30 -4.33 8.38 -5.40
N THR A 31 -4.00 7.20 -4.89
CA THR A 31 -2.99 6.30 -5.49
C THR A 31 -3.41 5.83 -6.89
N THR A 32 -4.68 5.46 -7.09
CA THR A 32 -5.20 5.04 -8.40
C THR A 32 -5.36 6.22 -9.37
N SER A 33 -5.76 7.41 -8.89
CA SER A 33 -6.00 8.56 -9.77
C SER A 33 -4.72 9.29 -10.20
N GLU A 34 -3.66 9.25 -9.39
CA GLU A 34 -2.37 9.83 -9.74
C GLU A 34 -1.68 9.04 -10.87
N GLU A 35 -2.01 7.77 -11.03
CA GLU A 35 -1.52 6.88 -12.09
C GLU A 35 -2.13 7.19 -13.49
N GLU A 36 -3.34 7.74 -13.57
CA GLU A 36 -4.01 8.03 -14.85
C GLU A 36 -3.50 9.31 -15.56
N THR A 37 -2.65 10.12 -14.93
CA THR A 37 -2.25 11.44 -15.48
C THR A 37 -0.98 11.39 -16.36
N ILE A 38 -0.39 10.21 -16.60
CA ILE A 38 0.85 10.04 -17.39
C ILE A 38 0.57 9.44 -18.79
N VAL A 39 -0.44 9.92 -19.52
CA VAL A 39 -0.65 9.56 -20.94
C VAL A 39 -1.23 10.71 -21.77
N GLU A 40 -0.56 11.86 -21.85
CA GLU A 40 -0.76 12.77 -23.00
C GLU A 40 0.38 13.77 -23.20
N GLU A 41 1.44 13.39 -23.91
CA GLU A 41 2.14 14.26 -24.86
C GLU A 41 2.97 13.39 -25.82
N GLY A 42 2.40 13.04 -26.98
CA GLY A 42 3.10 12.21 -27.97
C GLY A 42 2.27 11.85 -29.20
N ALA A 43 1.72 12.85 -29.88
CA ALA A 43 1.06 12.66 -31.17
C ALA A 43 2.06 12.19 -32.25
N VAL A 44 1.82 11.02 -32.85
CA VAL A 44 2.05 10.81 -34.30
C VAL A 44 0.92 9.96 -34.87
N THR A 45 0.39 10.45 -35.97
CA THR A 45 -0.82 10.04 -36.67
C THR A 45 -0.60 8.92 -37.68
N GLU A 46 -1.74 8.36 -38.12
CA GLU A 46 -1.98 7.59 -39.36
C GLU A 46 -1.51 6.12 -39.38
N LYS A 47 -2.20 5.14 -39.97
CA LYS A 47 -3.55 4.96 -40.54
C LYS A 47 -3.50 3.54 -41.14
N GLU A 48 -4.58 2.75 -41.00
CA GLU A 48 -4.92 1.62 -41.89
C GLU A 48 -4.03 0.35 -41.81
N VAL A 49 -4.46 -0.92 -41.84
CA VAL A 49 -5.75 -1.61 -42.05
C VAL A 49 -5.58 -3.07 -41.55
N LEU A 50 -6.71 -3.75 -41.37
CA LEU A 50 -7.02 -5.18 -41.69
C LEU A 50 -7.24 -6.15 -40.53
N CYS A 51 -8.53 -6.36 -40.29
CA CYS A 51 -9.14 -7.58 -39.80
C CYS A 51 -8.66 -8.83 -40.54
N ALA A 52 -8.54 -9.95 -39.84
CA ALA A 52 -9.48 -11.09 -39.90
C ALA A 52 -8.80 -12.45 -39.69
N ALA A 53 -9.41 -13.24 -38.79
CA ALA A 53 -9.52 -14.70 -38.76
C ALA A 53 -8.24 -15.54 -38.62
N ASP A 54 -8.18 -16.37 -37.57
CA ASP A 54 -8.55 -17.79 -37.75
C ASP A 54 -8.96 -18.46 -36.44
N LYS A 55 -9.90 -19.39 -36.55
CA LYS A 55 -10.51 -20.17 -35.48
C LYS A 55 -9.54 -21.26 -35.02
N SER A 56 -9.44 -21.52 -33.72
CA SER A 56 -9.27 -22.90 -33.27
C SER A 56 -9.84 -23.13 -31.89
N ALA A 57 -10.54 -24.24 -31.76
CA ALA A 57 -11.43 -24.62 -30.69
C ALA A 57 -10.83 -25.75 -29.84
N LYS A 58 -11.06 -25.71 -28.52
CA LYS A 58 -11.19 -26.83 -27.56
C LYS A 58 -11.23 -26.20 -26.15
N GLY A 59 -12.16 -26.42 -25.24
CA GLY A 59 -13.14 -27.47 -25.06
C GLY A 59 -12.85 -28.24 -23.77
N SER A 60 -13.58 -27.91 -22.68
CA SER A 60 -14.02 -28.79 -21.56
C SER A 60 -12.90 -29.34 -20.63
N GLU A 61 -12.98 -29.58 -19.30
CA GLU A 61 -14.03 -29.86 -18.29
C GLU A 61 -13.52 -29.50 -16.87
N LYS A 62 -14.45 -29.50 -15.89
CA LYS A 62 -14.29 -29.26 -14.44
C LYS A 62 -13.38 -30.26 -13.73
N ASP A 63 -12.79 -29.85 -12.60
CA ASP A 63 -12.86 -30.59 -11.32
C ASP A 63 -12.63 -29.63 -10.14
N VAL A 64 -13.35 -29.88 -9.04
CA VAL A 64 -13.26 -29.20 -7.75
C VAL A 64 -12.44 -30.09 -6.84
N GLU A 65 -11.40 -29.57 -6.20
CA GLU A 65 -10.98 -30.09 -4.91
C GLU A 65 -10.32 -28.98 -4.08
N GLU A 66 -10.74 -28.95 -2.83
CA GLU A 66 -10.37 -28.05 -1.74
C GLU A 66 -8.97 -28.41 -1.22
N GLU A 67 -8.39 -27.48 -0.45
CA GLU A 67 -7.33 -27.67 0.57
C GLU A 67 -5.92 -27.12 0.28
N HIS A 68 -5.55 -26.19 1.16
CA HIS A 68 -4.20 -25.90 1.69
C HIS A 68 -3.12 -25.29 0.77
N ALA A 69 -2.87 -23.99 0.95
CA ALA A 69 -1.55 -23.38 1.05
C ALA A 69 -1.74 -21.94 1.56
N GLU A 70 -1.42 -21.60 2.81
CA GLU A 70 -0.14 -20.95 3.14
C GLU A 70 0.51 -20.27 1.93
N GLU A 71 -0.03 -19.12 1.50
CA GLU A 71 0.68 -18.24 0.58
C GLU A 71 1.68 -17.41 1.36
N GLY A 72 2.89 -17.98 1.47
CA GLY A 72 4.09 -17.20 1.71
C GLY A 72 4.17 -16.11 0.64
N HIS A 73 4.06 -14.87 1.12
CA HIS A 73 4.26 -13.64 0.36
C HIS A 73 5.65 -13.64 -0.28
N ALA A 74 5.71 -14.05 -1.54
CA ALA A 74 6.92 -14.03 -2.34
C ALA A 74 6.54 -13.72 -3.78
N GLU A 75 6.34 -12.44 -4.10
CA GLU A 75 6.43 -11.98 -5.49
C GLU A 75 7.27 -10.69 -5.58
N ASP A 76 8.30 -10.83 -6.41
CA ASP A 76 9.15 -9.88 -7.11
C ASP A 76 9.25 -8.41 -6.67
N VAL A 77 10.48 -8.09 -6.28
CA VAL A 77 11.11 -6.78 -6.36
C VAL A 77 11.10 -6.31 -7.83
N ASP A 78 10.23 -5.35 -8.18
CA ASP A 78 10.50 -4.18 -9.05
C ASP A 78 9.19 -3.53 -9.56
N ASP A 79 8.28 -3.12 -8.66
CA ASP A 79 7.26 -2.13 -9.01
C ASP A 79 7.06 -1.18 -7.84
N HIS A 80 7.52 0.07 -7.99
CA HIS A 80 7.47 1.07 -6.92
C HIS A 80 6.04 1.59 -6.66
N HIS A 81 5.05 1.18 -7.45
CA HIS A 81 3.66 1.62 -7.34
C HIS A 81 2.74 0.55 -6.74
N SER A 82 3.03 -0.75 -6.92
CA SER A 82 2.28 -1.84 -6.26
C SER A 82 2.35 -1.75 -4.73
N GLY A 83 3.47 -1.27 -4.18
CA GLY A 83 3.71 -1.22 -2.74
C GLY A 83 2.73 -0.34 -1.94
N ALA A 84 2.16 0.71 -2.55
CA ALA A 84 1.20 1.58 -1.87
C ALA A 84 -0.16 0.88 -1.67
N LEU A 85 -0.65 0.17 -2.71
CA LEU A 85 -1.88 -0.60 -2.63
C LEU A 85 -1.73 -1.81 -1.69
N ASP A 86 -0.56 -2.47 -1.71
CA ASP A 86 -0.25 -3.56 -0.78
C ASP A 86 -0.23 -3.05 0.67
N GLN A 87 0.33 -1.86 0.90
CA GLN A 87 0.32 -1.22 2.22
C GLN A 87 -1.09 -0.87 2.68
N ILE A 88 -1.97 -0.39 1.79
CA ILE A 88 -3.39 -0.16 2.08
C ILE A 88 -4.07 -1.47 2.50
N GLN A 89 -3.83 -2.55 1.77
CA GLN A 89 -4.42 -3.86 2.09
C GLN A 89 -3.96 -4.38 3.45
N SER A 90 -2.67 -4.23 3.77
CA SER A 90 -2.11 -4.62 5.08
C SER A 90 -2.73 -3.81 6.23
N LEU A 91 -2.94 -2.50 6.04
CA LEU A 91 -3.58 -1.65 7.04
C LEU A 91 -5.06 -2.00 7.22
N ARG A 92 -5.79 -2.29 6.14
CA ARG A 92 -7.19 -2.79 6.22
C ARG A 92 -7.27 -4.09 7.01
N GLN A 93 -6.35 -5.03 6.77
CA GLN A 93 -6.28 -6.27 7.54
C GLN A 93 -6.03 -5.99 9.02
N THR A 94 -5.05 -5.13 9.34
CA THR A 94 -4.72 -4.79 10.73
C THR A 94 -5.89 -4.11 11.44
N LEU A 95 -6.64 -3.25 10.76
CA LEU A 95 -7.84 -2.60 11.30
C LEU A 95 -8.94 -3.61 11.62
N ALA A 96 -9.17 -4.58 10.71
CA ALA A 96 -10.11 -5.67 10.93
C ALA A 96 -9.68 -6.61 12.10
N GLU A 97 -8.38 -6.87 12.25
CA GLU A 97 -7.83 -7.68 13.34
C GLU A 97 -7.84 -6.98 14.70
N SER A 98 -7.59 -5.67 14.73
CA SER A 98 -7.66 -4.86 15.96
C SER A 98 -9.07 -4.84 16.54
N GLY A 99 -10.08 -4.85 15.67
CA GLY A 99 -11.48 -4.72 16.07
C GLY A 99 -11.87 -3.31 16.54
N ASP A 100 -10.99 -2.33 16.32
CA ASP A 100 -11.20 -0.91 16.61
C ASP A 100 -11.70 -0.17 15.37
N ASP A 101 -12.25 1.04 15.57
CA ASP A 101 -12.70 1.89 14.47
C ASP A 101 -11.55 2.55 13.68
N HIS A 102 -10.35 2.61 14.27
CA HIS A 102 -9.16 3.17 13.64
C HIS A 102 -7.87 2.60 14.24
N LEU A 103 -6.79 2.65 13.47
CA LEU A 103 -5.42 2.48 13.96
C LEU A 103 -4.84 3.84 14.34
N ALA A 104 -4.13 3.92 15.46
CA ALA A 104 -3.50 5.14 15.94
C ALA A 104 -1.98 4.99 16.01
N PHE A 105 -1.26 5.79 15.23
CA PHE A 105 0.20 5.86 15.25
C PHE A 105 0.64 7.13 15.96
N TYR A 106 1.48 6.97 16.99
CA TYR A 106 1.98 8.06 17.81
C TYR A 106 3.42 8.39 17.42
N SER A 107 3.70 9.64 17.12
CA SER A 107 5.04 10.16 16.88
C SER A 107 5.33 11.29 17.87
N LEU A 108 6.57 11.36 18.37
CA LEU A 108 7.00 12.42 19.28
C LEU A 108 7.98 13.35 18.56
N GLU A 109 7.56 14.59 18.31
CA GLU A 109 8.45 15.65 17.88
C GLU A 109 9.17 16.23 19.10
N CYS A 110 10.44 15.85 19.26
CA CYS A 110 11.31 16.33 20.32
C CYS A 110 11.51 17.86 20.20
N GLN A 111 11.14 18.59 21.25
CA GLN A 111 11.45 20.01 21.37
C GLN A 111 12.67 20.25 22.26
N SER A 112 12.79 19.47 23.33
CA SER A 112 13.93 19.53 24.22
C SER A 112 14.14 18.18 24.91
N PHE A 113 15.34 17.97 25.41
CA PHE A 113 15.64 16.81 26.22
C PHE A 113 16.63 17.20 27.32
N GLU A 114 16.57 16.47 28.43
CA GLU A 114 17.42 16.63 29.60
C GLU A 114 17.97 15.27 30.01
N VAL A 115 19.25 15.20 30.34
CA VAL A 115 19.87 13.97 30.88
C VAL A 115 19.57 13.91 32.38
N LEU A 116 19.05 12.78 32.83
CA LEU A 116 18.76 12.52 34.24
C LEU A 116 20.02 11.92 34.89
N GLU A 117 20.45 12.50 36.01
CA GLU A 117 21.54 11.98 36.87
C GLU A 117 21.00 11.12 38.02
#